data_AF-A0A9E5Z2U6-F1
#
_entry.id   AF-A0A9E5Z2U6-F1
#
_cell.length_a   1.000
_cell.length_b   1.000
_cell.length_c   1.000
_cell.angle_alpha   90.00
_cell.angle_beta   90.00
_cell.angle_gamma   90.00
#
_symmetry.space_group_name_H-M   'P 1'
#
loop_
_entity.id
_entity.type
_entity.pdbx_description
1 polymer ?
#
loop_
_entity_poly.entity_id
_entity_poly.type
_entity_poly.pdbx_seq_one_letter_code
_entity_poly.pdbx_strand_id
1 'polypeptide(L)' 'WATQLERYGAFGLIEMGAFVFVLLLGLVYAWRKGVLRWV' A
#
# COMPACT_ATOMS: atom_id res chain seq x y z
N TRP A 1 10.27 -0.74 -14.47
CA TRP A 1 8.97 -1.17 -13.90
C TRP A 1 7.90 -1.35 -14.98
N ALA A 2 7.84 -0.52 -16.03
CA ALA A 2 6.89 -0.68 -17.15
C ALA A 2 7.18 -1.81 -18.16
N THR A 3 8.28 -2.57 -18.03
CA THR A 3 8.77 -3.52 -19.05
C THR A 3 8.85 -4.98 -18.62
N GLN A 4 8.32 -5.34 -17.44
CA GLN A 4 8.32 -6.72 -16.91
C GLN A 4 6.93 -7.20 -16.48
N LEU A 5 5.87 -6.63 -17.07
CA LEU A 5 4.49 -7.06 -16.83
C LEU A 5 4.18 -8.45 -17.42
N GLU A 6 4.97 -8.88 -18.40
CA GLU A 6 4.66 -10.05 -19.24
C GLU A 6 5.00 -11.40 -18.59
N ARG A 7 5.79 -11.41 -17.49
CA ARG A 7 6.21 -12.66 -16.82
C ARG A 7 5.54 -12.95 -15.48
N TYR A 8 4.92 -11.95 -14.84
CA TYR A 8 4.28 -12.09 -13.52
C TYR A 8 2.77 -11.84 -13.52
N GLY A 9 2.16 -11.46 -14.65
CA GLY A 9 0.70 -11.41 -14.84
C GLY A 9 -0.08 -10.86 -13.64
N ALA A 10 -1.00 -11.66 -13.11
CA ALA A 10 -1.85 -11.33 -11.96
C ALA A 10 -1.08 -11.18 -10.62
N PHE A 11 0.09 -11.81 -10.49
CA PHE A 11 0.87 -11.82 -9.25
C PHE A 11 1.47 -10.44 -8.96
N GLY A 12 2.02 -9.78 -9.98
CA GLY A 12 2.54 -8.41 -9.87
C GLY A 12 1.45 -7.37 -9.55
N LEU A 13 0.23 -7.56 -10.08
CA LEU A 13 -0.90 -6.68 -9.77
C LEU A 13 -1.36 -6.83 -8.32
N ILE A 14 -1.36 -8.07 -7.79
CA ILE A 14 -1.67 -8.35 -6.39
C ILE A 14 -0.61 -7.76 -5.46
N GLU A 15 0.68 -7.91 -5.76
CA GLU A 15 1.77 -7.35 -4.94
C GLU A 15 1.70 -5.82 -4.85
N MET A 16 1.43 -5.15 -5.98
CA MET A 16 1.22 -3.70 -6.00
C MET A 16 0.00 -3.28 -5.18
N GLY A 17 -1.12 -4.00 -5.34
CA GLY A 17 -2.34 -3.76 -4.58
C GLY A 17 -2.14 -3.96 -3.08
N ALA A 18 -1.46 -5.04 -2.68
CA ALA A 18 -1.15 -5.35 -1.29
C ALA A 18 -0.23 -4.29 -0.66
N PHE A 19 0.76 -3.79 -1.41
CA PHE A 19 1.65 -2.72 -0.95
C PHE A 19 0.86 -1.43 -0.64
N VAL A 20 0.00 -1.00 -1.57
CA VAL A 20 -0.87 0.17 -1.37
C VAL A 20 -1.86 -0.05 -0.22
N PHE A 21 -2.38 -1.27 -0.07
CA PHE A 21 -3.30 -1.62 1.02
C PHE A 21 -2.63 -1.53 2.40
N VAL A 22 -1.38 -1.97 2.53
CA VAL A 22 -0.58 -1.81 3.76
C VAL A 22 -0.36 -0.34 4.10
N LEU A 23 -0.02 0.50 3.11
CA LEU A 23 0.12 1.95 3.28
C LEU A 23 -1.18 2.60 3.77
N LEU A 24 -2.31 2.23 3.17
CA LEU A 24 -3.63 2.72 3.57
C LEU A 24 -3.96 2.29 5.01
N LEU A 25 -3.70 1.04 5.37
CA LEU A 25 -3.88 0.56 6.76
C LEU A 25 -3.01 1.33 7.73
N GLY A 26 -1.75 1.61 7.39
CA GLY A 26 -0.84 2.42 8.19
C GLY A 26 -1.36 3.86 8.38
N LEU A 27 -1.87 4.48 7.32
CA LEU A 27 -2.44 5.83 7.38
C LEU A 27 -3.75 5.87 8.20
N VAL A 28 -4.65 4.90 7.98
CA VAL A 28 -5.88 4.75 8.77
C VAL A 28 -5.55 4.49 10.23
N TYR A 29 -4.53 3.69 10.52
CA TYR A 29 -4.08 3.43 11.89
C TYR A 29 -3.52 4.69 12.55
N ALA A 30 -2.65 5.43 11.85
CA ALA A 30 -2.10 6.70 12.32
C ALA A 30 -3.21 7.74 12.58
N TRP A 31 -4.22 7.78 11.70
CA TRP A 31 -5.40 8.64 11.87
C TRP A 31 -6.24 8.20 13.07
N ARG A 32 -6.49 6.89 13.23
CA ARG A 32 -7.32 6.35 14.33
C ARG A 32 -6.66 6.47 15.70
N LYS A 33 -5.33 6.42 15.77
CA LYS A 33 -4.59 6.71 17.00
C LYS A 33 -4.47 8.21 17.30
N GLY A 34 -4.92 9.10 16.42
CA GLY A 34 -4.86 10.54 16.66
C GLY A 34 -3.42 11.04 16.87
N VAL A 35 -2.42 10.38 16.28
CA VAL A 35 -0.99 10.77 16.39
C VAL A 35 -0.71 12.11 15.70
N LEU A 36 -1.66 12.62 14.90
CA LEU A 36 -1.62 13.96 14.34
C LEU A 36 -2.00 15.06 15.35
N ARG A 37 -2.36 14.74 16.60
CA ARG A 37 -2.40 15.77 17.66
C ARG A 37 -0.96 16.08 18.06
N TRP A 38 -0.39 17.05 17.34
CA TRP A 38 0.65 17.90 17.90
C TRP A 38 0.09 18.55 19.17
N VAL A 39 0.92 18.55 20.23
CA VAL A 39 0.59 19.07 21.56
C VAL A 39 0.09 20.50 21.52
#